data_AF-A0A941QPP5-F1
#
_entry.id   AF-A0A941QPP5-F1
#
_cell.length_a   1.000
_cell.length_b   1.000
_cell.length_c   1.000
_cell.angle_alpha   90.00
_cell.angle_beta   90.00
_cell.angle_gamma   90.00
#
_symmetry.space_group_name_H-M   'P 1'
#
loop_
_entity.id
_entity.type
_entity.pdbx_description
1 polymer ?
#
loop_
_entity_poly.entity_id
_entity_poly.type
_entity_poly.pdbx_seq_one_letter_code
_entity_poly.pdbx_strand_id
1 'polypeptide(L)'
;MDNIAEEEARLRKAVERVERQVRDIAEDLESVQDRVRAGELTAAKDAVKLSGEIRYWIRFALEMEAKLDEGRERNTTGRGEDIDLDAARASIGCRLDRLRRCGCAEAVSR
;
A
#
# COMPACT_ATOMS: atom_id res chain seq x y z
N MET A 1 -13.44 8.09 -11.37
CA MET A 1 -12.00 7.76 -11.52
C MET A 1 -11.12 8.83 -10.92
N ASP A 2 -11.49 10.11 -10.99
CA ASP A 2 -10.66 11.24 -10.52
C ASP A 2 -10.32 11.22 -9.02
N ASN A 3 -11.24 10.78 -8.16
CA ASN A 3 -11.02 10.75 -6.70
C ASN A 3 -9.89 9.78 -6.27
N ILE A 4 -9.74 8.64 -6.95
CA ILE A 4 -8.71 7.65 -6.61
C ILE A 4 -7.32 8.16 -6.98
N ALA A 5 -7.18 8.81 -8.15
CA ALA A 5 -5.91 9.36 -8.60
C ALA A 5 -5.46 10.55 -7.73
N GLU A 6 -6.40 11.37 -7.27
CA GLU A 6 -6.12 12.49 -6.37
C GLU A 6 -5.69 12.01 -4.97
N GLU A 7 -6.30 10.94 -4.47
CA GLU A 7 -5.94 10.32 -3.20
C GLU A 7 -4.57 9.64 -3.26
N GLU A 8 -4.25 8.92 -4.34
CA GLU A 8 -2.90 8.37 -4.56
C GLU A 8 -1.81 9.46 -4.62
N ALA A 9 -2.09 10.58 -5.29
CA ALA A 9 -1.15 11.71 -5.36
C ALA A 9 -0.92 12.35 -3.99
N ARG A 10 -1.96 12.46 -3.16
CA ARG A 10 -1.87 12.95 -1.78
C ARG A 10 -1.01 12.03 -0.91
N LEU A 11 -1.21 10.71 -1.03
CA LEU A 11 -0.43 9.72 -0.29
C LEU A 11 1.05 9.75 -0.68
N ARG A 12 1.37 9.84 -1.98
CA ARG A 12 2.76 9.98 -2.44
C ARG A 12 3.45 11.20 -1.84
N LYS A 13 2.79 12.36 -1.84
CA LYS A 13 3.33 13.58 -1.21
C LYS A 13 3.56 13.42 0.29
N ALA A 14 2.70 12.65 0.98
CA ALA A 14 2.88 12.36 2.39
C ALA A 14 4.11 11.46 2.63
N VAL A 15 4.30 10.43 1.80
CA VAL A 15 5.49 9.55 1.85
C VAL A 15 6.77 10.35 1.62
N GLU A 16 6.83 11.17 0.56
CA GLU A 16 8.00 12.01 0.29
C GLU A 16 8.33 12.98 1.44
N ARG A 17 7.30 13.47 2.15
CA ARG A 17 7.50 14.32 3.33
C ARG A 17 8.13 13.52 4.46
N VAL A 18 7.63 12.32 4.73
CA VAL A 18 8.18 11.44 5.78
C VAL A 18 9.62 11.05 5.45
N GLU A 19 9.91 10.69 4.20
CA GLU A 19 11.28 10.37 3.76
C GLU A 19 12.27 11.51 3.99
N ARG A 20 11.85 12.76 3.69
CA ARG A 20 12.68 13.94 4.00
C ARG A 20 12.92 14.06 5.50
N GLN A 21 11.88 13.97 6.32
CA GLN A 21 12.03 14.08 7.78
C GLN A 21 12.93 12.98 8.37
N VAL A 22 12.85 11.75 7.83
CA VAL A 22 13.73 10.66 8.27
C VAL A 22 15.20 10.96 7.93
N ARG A 23 15.48 11.52 6.75
CA ARG A 23 16.84 11.93 6.38
C ARG A 23 17.35 13.05 7.28
N ASP A 24 16.56 14.09 7.51
CA ASP A 24 16.94 15.22 8.36
C ASP A 24 17.29 14.74 9.78
N ILE A 25 16.48 13.82 10.35
CA ILE A 25 16.72 13.23 11.67
C ILE A 25 18.01 12.38 11.69
N ALA A 26 18.32 11.69 10.60
CA ALA A 26 19.55 10.92 10.49
C ALA A 26 20.80 11.83 10.49
N GLU A 27 20.74 12.94 9.76
CA GLU A 27 21.80 13.96 9.74
C GLU A 27 22.00 14.60 11.12
N ASP A 28 20.91 14.94 11.81
CA ASP A 28 20.96 15.45 13.18
C ASP A 28 21.61 14.46 14.16
N LEU A 29 21.36 13.16 13.98
CA LEU A 29 21.98 12.11 14.79
C LEU A 29 23.49 12.01 14.57
N GLU A 30 23.93 12.07 13.31
CA GLU A 30 25.36 12.05 12.98
C GLU A 30 26.08 13.24 13.62
N SER A 31 25.49 14.44 13.52
CA SER A 31 26.00 15.65 14.17
C SER A 31 26.13 15.51 15.69
N VAL A 32 25.12 14.94 16.34
CA VAL A 32 25.16 14.66 17.79
C VAL A 32 26.22 13.61 18.13
N GLN A 33 26.38 12.56 17.31
CA GLN A 33 27.38 11.52 17.52
C GLN A 33 28.82 12.08 17.46
N ASP A 34 29.08 13.00 16.54
CA ASP A 34 30.39 13.67 16.41
C ASP A 34 30.69 14.57 17.61
N ARG A 35 29.68 15.29 18.14
CA ARG A 35 29.81 16.08 19.36
C ARG A 35 30.10 15.22 20.60
N VAL A 36 29.48 14.05 20.69
CA VAL A 36 29.79 13.07 21.75
C VAL A 36 31.23 12.58 21.64
N ARG A 37 31.70 12.26 20.43
CA ARG A 37 33.11 11.85 20.19
C ARG A 37 34.10 12.96 20.54
N ALA A 38 33.72 14.23 20.39
CA ALA A 38 34.51 15.38 20.81
C ALA A 38 34.58 15.58 22.34
N GLY A 39 33.86 14.76 23.13
CA GLY A 39 33.94 14.77 24.60
C GLY A 39 32.92 15.68 25.29
N GLU A 40 31.91 16.20 24.58
CA GLU A 40 30.80 16.95 25.18
C GLU A 40 29.87 16.01 25.99
N LEU A 41 30.09 15.91 27.31
CA LEU A 41 29.30 15.04 28.20
C LEU A 41 27.80 15.39 28.26
N THR A 42 27.44 16.66 28.03
CA THR A 42 26.04 17.08 27.88
C THR A 42 25.41 16.53 26.60
N ALA A 43 26.18 16.44 25.51
CA ALA A 43 25.74 15.84 24.26
C ALA A 43 25.50 14.33 24.37
N ALA A 44 26.14 13.63 25.32
CA ALA A 44 25.92 12.19 25.52
C ALA A 44 24.51 11.87 26.04
N LYS A 45 23.95 12.70 26.93
CA LYS A 45 22.54 12.56 27.37
C LYS A 45 21.57 12.87 26.25
N ASP A 46 21.84 13.92 25.48
CA ASP A 46 21.02 14.31 24.34
C ASP A 46 21.05 13.24 23.24
N ALA A 47 22.22 12.62 22.99
CA ALA A 47 22.40 11.51 22.06
C ALA A 47 21.58 10.28 22.45
N VAL A 48 21.57 9.91 23.73
CA VAL A 48 20.77 8.77 24.21
C VAL A 48 19.28 9.05 24.01
N LYS A 49 18.82 10.26 24.31
CA LYS A 49 17.41 10.66 24.10
C LYS A 49 17.04 10.63 22.62
N LEU A 50 17.85 11.26 21.77
CA LEU A 50 17.66 11.29 20.32
C LEU A 50 17.67 9.87 19.73
N SER A 51 18.58 9.00 20.17
CA SER A 51 18.61 7.59 19.76
C SER A 51 17.35 6.82 20.15
N GLY A 52 16.69 7.21 21.25
CA GLY A 52 15.43 6.64 21.70
C GLY A 52 14.28 7.08 20.81
N GLU A 53 14.22 8.38 20.50
CA GLU A 53 13.23 8.97 19.60
C GLU A 53 13.35 8.38 18.18
N ILE A 54 14.57 8.20 17.67
CA ILE A 54 14.81 7.58 16.35
C ILE A 54 14.33 6.13 16.32
N ARG A 55 14.67 5.33 17.33
CA ARG A 55 14.18 3.95 17.43
C ARG A 55 12.66 3.87 17.53
N TYR A 56 12.04 4.84 18.19
CA TYR A 56 10.58 4.96 18.25
C TYR A 56 9.99 5.26 16.85
N TRP A 57 10.52 6.26 16.15
CA TRP A 57 10.04 6.65 14.83
C TRP A 57 10.23 5.57 13.77
N ILE A 58 11.35 4.84 13.79
CA ILE A 58 11.57 3.68 12.90
C ILE A 58 10.50 2.61 13.13
N ARG A 59 10.24 2.26 14.40
CA ARG A 59 9.22 1.26 14.74
C ARG A 59 7.83 1.72 14.29
N PHE A 60 7.52 2.99 14.51
CA PHE A 60 6.24 3.58 14.10
C PHE A 60 6.08 3.56 12.57
N ALA A 61 7.14 3.86 11.81
CA ALA A 61 7.13 3.79 10.35
C ALA A 61 6.86 2.37 9.84
N LEU A 62 7.56 1.37 10.41
CA LEU A 62 7.34 -0.05 10.06
C LEU A 62 5.90 -0.51 10.38
N GLU A 63 5.35 -0.09 11.51
CA GLU A 63 3.96 -0.40 11.89
C GLU A 63 2.96 0.25 10.92
N MET A 64 3.23 1.47 10.49
CA MET A 64 2.38 2.17 9.52
C MET A 64 2.47 1.55 8.13
N GLU A 65 3.65 1.07 7.72
CA GLU A 65 3.84 0.33 6.46
C GLU A 65 3.03 -0.97 6.46
N ALA A 66 3.10 -1.76 7.53
CA ALA A 66 2.29 -2.97 7.68
C ALA A 66 0.77 -2.68 7.57
N LYS A 67 0.30 -1.61 8.23
CA LYS A 67 -1.12 -1.20 8.14
C LYS A 67 -1.54 -0.75 6.74
N LEU A 68 -0.65 -0.12 5.99
CA LEU A 68 -0.90 0.27 4.61
C LEU A 68 -0.97 -0.95 3.69
N ASP A 69 -0.10 -1.95 3.92
CA ASP A 69 -0.09 -3.19 3.13
C ASP A 69 -1.35 -4.03 3.38
N GLU A 70 -1.77 -4.18 4.63
CA GLU A 70 -3.08 -4.76 4.98
C GLU A 70 -4.24 -4.01 4.30
N GLY A 71 -4.15 -2.68 4.20
CA GLY A 71 -5.11 -1.86 3.47
C GLY A 71 -5.13 -2.17 1.97
N ARG A 72 -3.96 -2.37 1.36
CA ARG A 72 -3.83 -2.79 -0.04
C ARG A 72 -4.43 -4.17 -0.27
N GLU A 73 -4.10 -5.16 0.55
CA GLU A 73 -4.63 -6.52 0.42
C GLU A 73 -6.17 -6.56 0.51
N ARG A 74 -6.75 -5.78 1.43
CA ARG A 74 -8.22 -5.63 1.54
C ARG A 74 -8.83 -4.99 0.29
N ASN A 75 -8.17 -4.00 -0.30
CA ASN A 75 -8.64 -3.31 -1.50
C ASN A 75 -8.42 -4.12 -2.79
N THR A 76 -7.46 -5.06 -2.82
CA THR A 76 -7.28 -5.99 -3.95
C THR A 76 -8.24 -7.18 -3.89
N THR A 77 -8.66 -7.60 -2.69
CA THR A 77 -9.61 -8.72 -2.51
C THR A 77 -11.02 -8.40 -3.03
N GLY A 78 -11.36 -7.12 -3.22
CA GLY A 78 -12.63 -6.68 -3.83
C GLY A 78 -12.60 -6.47 -5.34
N ARG A 79 -11.44 -6.61 -6.00
CA ARG A 79 -11.28 -6.30 -7.43
C ARG A 79 -11.11 -7.57 -8.25
N GLY A 80 -12.19 -8.34 -8.31
CA GLY A 80 -12.34 -9.49 -9.21
C GLY A 80 -11.81 -10.78 -8.62
N GLU A 81 -12.71 -11.61 -8.10
CA GLU A 81 -12.61 -13.02 -8.48
C GLU A 81 -12.49 -13.01 -10.01
N ASP A 82 -11.42 -13.57 -10.55
CA ASP A 82 -11.26 -13.77 -11.99
C ASP A 82 -12.48 -14.58 -12.46
N ILE A 83 -13.50 -13.88 -12.95
CA ILE A 83 -14.63 -14.53 -13.61
C ILE A 83 -14.02 -15.16 -14.86
N ASP A 84 -13.89 -16.48 -14.86
CA ASP A 84 -13.47 -17.23 -16.04
C ASP A 84 -14.55 -17.07 -17.12
N LEU A 85 -14.34 -16.07 -17.97
CA LEU A 85 -15.24 -15.73 -19.06
C LEU A 85 -15.30 -16.86 -20.09
N ASP A 86 -14.26 -17.67 -20.22
CA ASP A 86 -14.22 -18.81 -21.13
C ASP A 86 -15.08 -19.96 -20.60
N ALA A 87 -14.97 -20.29 -19.31
CA ALA A 87 -15.85 -21.25 -18.67
C ALA A 87 -17.31 -20.78 -18.68
N ALA A 88 -17.57 -19.49 -18.41
CA ALA A 88 -18.90 -18.91 -18.49
C ALA A 88 -19.47 -18.98 -19.92
N ARG A 89 -18.67 -18.63 -20.93
CA ARG A 89 -19.05 -18.72 -22.35
C ARG A 89 -19.33 -20.16 -22.76
N ALA A 90 -18.50 -21.11 -22.36
CA ALA A 90 -18.71 -22.54 -22.64
C ALA A 90 -20.00 -23.07 -22.00
N SER A 91 -20.27 -22.68 -20.75
CA SER A 91 -21.50 -23.05 -20.02
C SER A 91 -22.76 -22.48 -20.68
N ILE A 92 -22.73 -21.20 -21.06
CA ILE A 92 -23.84 -20.53 -21.78
C ILE A 92 -24.03 -21.16 -23.17
N GLY A 93 -22.95 -21.39 -23.92
CA GLY A 93 -22.98 -22.02 -25.23
C GLY A 93 -23.61 -23.41 -25.19
N CYS A 94 -23.18 -24.26 -24.25
CA CYS A 94 -23.78 -25.58 -24.04
C CYS A 94 -25.28 -25.53 -23.75
N ARG A 95 -25.72 -24.56 -22.95
CA ARG A 95 -27.15 -24.34 -22.63
C ARG A 95 -27.93 -23.92 -23.87
N LEU A 96 -27.40 -22.98 -24.65
CA LEU A 96 -28.03 -22.53 -25.89
C LEU A 96 -28.10 -23.66 -26.94
N ASP A 97 -27.05 -24.47 -27.08
CA ASP A 97 -27.06 -25.60 -28.00
C ASP A 97 -28.03 -26.71 -27.59
N ARG A 98 -28.30 -26.86 -26.29
CA ARG A 98 -29.37 -27.74 -25.81
C ARG A 98 -30.75 -27.19 -26.19
N LEU A 99 -30.99 -25.89 -25.99
CA LEU A 99 -32.26 -25.25 -26.36
C LEU A 99 -32.51 -25.33 -27.88
N ARG A 100 -31.48 -25.10 -28.70
CA ARG A 100 -31.55 -25.27 -30.16
C ARG A 100 -31.95 -26.69 -30.55
N ARG A 101 -31.35 -27.71 -29.91
CA ARG A 101 -31.67 -29.13 -30.16
C ARG A 101 -33.08 -29.52 -29.74
N CYS A 102 -33.61 -28.95 -28.67
CA CYS A 102 -34.98 -29.19 -28.24
C CYS A 102 -36.02 -28.48 -29.13
N GLY A 103 -35.61 -27.60 -30.06
CA GLY A 103 -36.53 -26.88 -30.95
C GLY A 103 -37.40 -25.84 -30.24
N CYS A 104 -37.16 -25.59 -28.95
CA CYS A 104 -37.96 -24.67 -28.12
C CYS A 104 -37.42 -23.23 -28.13
N ALA A 105 -36.44 -22.92 -28.99
CA ALA A 105 -35.78 -21.62 -29.02
C ALA A 105 -36.40 -20.74 -30.11
N GLU A 106 -37.18 -19.74 -29.71
CA GLU A 106 -37.58 -18.62 -30.58
C GLU A 106 -36.40 -17.66 -30.75
N ALA A 107 -36.26 -17.03 -31.92
CA ALA A 107 -35.19 -16.09 -32.17
C ALA A 107 -35.34 -14.88 -31.24
N VAL A 108 -34.29 -14.56 -30.48
CA VAL A 108 -34.26 -13.31 -29.72
C VAL A 108 -34.15 -12.18 -30.73
N SER A 109 -35.23 -11.42 -30.91
CA SER A 109 -35.26 -10.24 -31.78
C SER A 109 -34.15 -9.26 -31.37
N ARG A 110 -33.50 -8.70 -32.39
CA ARG A 110 -32.40 -7.75 -32.26
C ARG A 110 -32.91 -6.34 -31.96
#